data_AF-P04973-F1
#
_entry.id   AF-P04973-F1
#
_cell.length_a   1.000
_cell.length_b   1.000
_cell.length_c   1.000
_cell.angle_alpha   90.00
_cell.angle_beta   90.00
_cell.angle_gamma   90.00
#
_symmetry.space_group_name_H-M   'P 1'
#
loop_
_entity.id
_entity.type
_entity.pdbx_description
1 polymer ?
#
loop_
_entity_poly.entity_id
_entity_poly.type
_entity_poly.pdbx_seq_one_letter_code
_entity_poly.pdbx_strand_id
1 'polypeptide(L)'
;MAELDPFGVPAGGPALGNGVAGEEDPAAAFLAQQESEIAGIENDEAFAILDGGAPGSQPHGEPPGIPDAVDGVTNGDYYQESNGPTDSYAAISQVDRLQSEPESIRKWREEQTERLEALDANSRKQEAEWKEKAIKELDEWYARQDEQLQKTKANNRVADEAFYKQPFADVIGYVTNINHPCYSLEQAAEEAFVNDIEESSPGTEWERVARLCDFNPKSSKQAKDVSRMRSVLISLKQAPLVH
;
A
#
# COMPACT_ATOMS: atom_id res chain seq x y z
N MET A 1 18.58 35.68 -37.24
CA MET A 1 19.47 34.71 -37.90
C MET A 1 20.54 35.51 -38.64
N ALA A 2 21.79 35.39 -38.20
CA ALA A 2 23.10 35.82 -38.73
C ALA A 2 24.00 35.95 -37.47
N GLU A 3 24.69 34.92 -36.97
CA GLU A 3 25.89 34.26 -37.52
C GLU A 3 27.00 35.26 -37.93
N LEU A 4 28.09 35.25 -37.15
CA LEU A 4 29.47 35.74 -37.35
C LEU A 4 30.04 36.09 -35.94
N ASP A 5 31.14 35.57 -35.41
CA ASP A 5 32.25 34.78 -35.97
C ASP A 5 33.01 34.05 -34.82
N PRO A 6 33.52 32.81 -35.01
CA PRO A 6 34.02 31.96 -33.92
C PRO A 6 35.55 31.85 -33.77
N PHE A 7 36.40 32.87 -33.98
CA PHE A 7 37.85 32.74 -33.69
C PHE A 7 38.59 34.01 -33.20
N GLY A 8 38.07 34.67 -32.15
CA GLY A 8 38.76 35.80 -31.50
C GLY A 8 39.68 35.39 -30.35
N VAL A 9 40.86 34.81 -30.62
CA VAL A 9 41.92 34.62 -29.61
C VAL A 9 42.97 35.72 -29.75
N PRO A 10 43.20 36.56 -28.72
CA PRO A 10 44.46 37.28 -28.58
C PRO A 10 45.38 36.53 -27.61
N ALA A 11 46.55 36.18 -28.12
CA ALA A 11 47.72 35.73 -27.38
C ALA A 11 48.20 36.82 -26.39
N GLY A 12 48.62 36.41 -25.18
CA GLY A 12 49.16 37.37 -24.21
C GLY A 12 49.62 36.81 -22.86
N GLY A 13 50.65 35.96 -22.85
CA GLY A 13 51.70 35.93 -21.81
C GLY A 13 51.40 35.39 -20.39
N PRO A 14 52.43 34.96 -19.63
CA PRO A 14 52.28 34.01 -18.52
C PRO A 14 52.33 34.67 -17.14
N ALA A 15 51.45 34.24 -16.23
CA ALA A 15 51.62 34.42 -14.79
C ALA A 15 51.04 33.22 -14.05
N LEU A 16 51.95 32.39 -13.56
CA LEU A 16 51.84 31.36 -12.52
C LEU A 16 50.57 31.46 -11.65
N GLY A 17 49.72 30.44 -11.74
CA GLY A 17 48.51 30.33 -10.92
C GLY A 17 47.89 28.94 -10.95
N ASN A 18 48.73 27.91 -10.82
CA ASN A 18 48.46 26.54 -10.37
C ASN A 18 47.00 26.03 -10.43
N GLY A 19 46.42 25.93 -11.64
CA GLY A 19 45.24 25.12 -11.92
C GLY A 19 45.68 23.75 -12.41
N VAL A 20 45.96 22.83 -11.49
CA VAL A 20 46.13 21.41 -11.81
C VAL A 20 44.74 20.80 -12.03
N ALA A 21 44.18 21.07 -13.21
CA ALA A 21 43.14 20.26 -13.80
C ALA A 21 43.83 19.09 -14.52
N GLY A 22 43.59 17.86 -14.06
CA GLY A 22 43.97 16.64 -14.77
C GLY A 22 45.19 15.89 -14.22
N GLU A 23 45.15 15.48 -12.95
CA GLU A 23 45.86 14.26 -12.54
C GLU A 23 44.77 13.20 -12.35
N GLU A 24 44.52 12.41 -13.40
CA GLU A 24 43.62 11.26 -13.32
C GLU A 24 44.22 10.26 -12.33
N ASP A 25 43.55 10.09 -11.18
CA ASP A 25 43.94 9.13 -10.17
C ASP A 25 43.83 7.71 -10.78
N PRO A 26 44.93 6.94 -10.85
CA PRO A 26 44.89 5.57 -11.37
C PRO A 26 43.90 4.67 -10.61
N ALA A 27 43.58 4.98 -9.35
CA ALA A 27 42.53 4.28 -8.61
C ALA A 27 41.12 4.63 -9.11
N ALA A 28 40.86 5.90 -9.45
CA ALA A 28 39.58 6.33 -10.02
C ALA A 28 39.36 5.73 -11.41
N ALA A 29 40.41 5.64 -12.23
CA ALA A 29 40.34 4.97 -13.53
C ALA A 29 40.01 3.47 -13.40
N PHE A 30 40.58 2.78 -12.41
CA PHE A 30 40.27 1.37 -12.13
C PHE A 30 38.82 1.15 -11.68
N LEU A 31 38.31 2.01 -10.79
CA LEU A 31 36.91 1.94 -10.35
C LEU A 31 35.94 2.23 -11.50
N ALA A 32 36.19 3.26 -12.30
CA ALA A 32 35.36 3.56 -13.47
C ALA A 32 35.35 2.42 -14.50
N GLN A 33 36.50 1.75 -14.67
CA GLN A 33 36.59 0.55 -15.51
C GLN A 33 35.77 -0.60 -14.91
N GLN A 34 35.85 -0.85 -13.60
CA GLN A 34 35.11 -1.95 -12.96
C GLN A 34 33.60 -1.70 -12.96
N GLU A 35 33.18 -0.46 -12.75
CA GLU A 35 31.77 -0.04 -12.85
C GLU A 35 31.23 -0.22 -14.27
N SER A 36 32.03 0.11 -15.29
CA SER A 36 31.67 -0.11 -16.70
C SER A 36 31.62 -1.60 -17.07
N GLU A 37 32.49 -2.42 -16.49
CA GLU A 37 32.51 -3.87 -16.71
C GLU A 37 31.30 -4.55 -16.06
N ILE A 38 30.91 -4.15 -14.84
CA ILE A 38 29.71 -4.67 -14.15
C ILE A 38 28.41 -4.18 -14.82
N ALA A 39 28.35 -2.92 -15.24
CA ALA A 39 27.17 -2.38 -15.94
C ALA A 39 26.89 -3.10 -17.27
N GLY A 40 27.90 -3.71 -17.90
CA GLY A 40 27.72 -4.56 -19.08
C GLY A 40 27.01 -5.88 -18.78
N ILE A 41 27.16 -6.43 -17.57
CA ILE A 41 26.55 -7.71 -17.17
C ILE A 41 25.06 -7.52 -16.83
N GLU A 42 24.67 -6.34 -16.34
CA GLU A 42 23.27 -6.03 -16.04
C GLU A 42 22.42 -5.81 -17.29
N ASN A 43 23.05 -5.51 -18.44
CA ASN A 43 22.34 -5.22 -19.69
C ASN A 43 22.31 -6.40 -20.69
N ASP A 44 23.12 -7.45 -20.50
CA ASP A 44 23.12 -8.64 -21.37
C ASP A 44 22.22 -9.75 -20.77
N GLU A 45 20.96 -9.76 -21.22
CA GLU A 45 20.02 -10.85 -21.58
C GLU A 45 20.17 -12.30 -21.02
N ALA A 46 20.96 -12.57 -19.98
CA ALA A 46 21.13 -13.89 -19.39
C ALA A 46 20.02 -14.28 -18.40
N PHE A 47 19.20 -13.32 -17.95
CA PHE A 47 18.09 -13.55 -17.04
C PHE A 47 16.70 -13.55 -17.71
N ALA A 48 16.64 -13.65 -19.04
CA ALA A 48 15.40 -13.89 -19.79
C ALA A 48 15.01 -15.38 -19.90
N ILE A 49 15.63 -16.27 -19.11
CA ILE A 49 15.21 -17.67 -19.00
C ILE A 49 14.82 -17.90 -17.55
N LEU A 50 13.58 -17.58 -17.18
CA LEU A 50 12.79 -18.22 -16.13
C LEU A 50 11.38 -17.59 -16.08
N ASP A 51 10.76 -17.44 -17.26
CA ASP A 51 9.30 -17.30 -17.40
C ASP A 51 8.83 -18.41 -18.35
N GLY A 52 8.22 -19.47 -17.79
CA GLY A 52 7.82 -20.62 -18.59
C GLY A 52 7.55 -21.92 -17.82
N GLY A 53 6.52 -21.91 -16.96
CA GLY A 53 5.56 -23.01 -16.91
C GLY A 53 5.88 -24.30 -16.12
N ALA A 54 5.21 -24.41 -14.96
CA ALA A 54 4.41 -25.55 -14.47
C ALA A 54 5.06 -26.93 -14.14
N PRO A 55 4.51 -27.67 -13.13
CA PRO A 55 5.24 -28.70 -12.41
C PRO A 55 5.01 -30.12 -12.96
N GLY A 56 6.07 -30.91 -13.01
CA GLY A 56 6.05 -32.32 -13.39
C GLY A 56 6.93 -33.16 -12.47
N SER A 57 6.27 -33.98 -11.67
CA SER A 57 6.79 -34.99 -10.75
C SER A 57 7.74 -36.01 -11.39
N GLN A 58 8.80 -36.42 -10.69
CA GLN A 58 9.12 -37.86 -10.54
C GLN A 58 10.19 -38.11 -9.45
N PRO A 59 10.14 -39.28 -8.76
CA PRO A 59 10.95 -39.57 -7.59
C PRO A 59 12.15 -40.49 -7.89
N HIS A 60 13.28 -40.21 -7.25
CA HIS A 60 14.34 -41.17 -6.95
C HIS A 60 14.93 -40.72 -5.62
N GLY A 61 14.85 -41.48 -4.53
CA GLY A 61 15.35 -42.85 -4.45
C GLY A 61 16.80 -42.77 -3.98
N GLU A 62 16.96 -42.70 -2.67
CA GLU A 62 18.20 -42.49 -1.92
C GLU A 62 19.34 -43.46 -2.29
N PRO A 63 20.61 -43.02 -2.14
CA PRO A 63 21.66 -43.85 -1.56
C PRO A 63 22.10 -43.29 -0.20
N PRO A 64 22.67 -44.14 0.68
CA PRO A 64 22.70 -43.88 2.12
C PRO A 64 24.01 -43.21 2.58
N GLY A 65 23.88 -42.33 3.59
CA GLY A 65 24.86 -42.16 4.68
C GLY A 65 26.10 -41.31 4.41
N ILE A 66 25.99 -40.00 4.67
CA ILE A 66 27.10 -39.18 5.20
C ILE A 66 26.48 -38.34 6.33
N PRO A 67 26.96 -38.43 7.59
CA PRO A 67 26.29 -37.82 8.74
C PRO A 67 26.47 -36.31 8.77
N ASP A 68 25.46 -35.64 9.35
CA ASP A 68 25.48 -34.26 9.83
C ASP A 68 26.85 -33.82 10.34
N ALA A 69 27.57 -33.05 9.52
CA ALA A 69 28.82 -32.40 9.88
C ALA A 69 29.02 -31.13 9.03
N VAL A 70 28.08 -30.19 9.13
CA VAL A 70 28.42 -28.76 9.06
C VAL A 70 27.76 -28.08 10.26
N ASP A 71 28.08 -28.61 11.44
CA ASP A 71 28.25 -27.79 12.63
C ASP A 71 29.09 -26.57 12.26
N GLY A 72 28.69 -25.42 12.79
CA GLY A 72 29.21 -24.13 12.39
C GLY A 72 30.73 -24.11 12.41
N VAL A 73 31.33 -23.90 11.23
CA VAL A 73 32.65 -23.26 11.15
C VAL A 73 32.44 -21.81 11.58
N THR A 74 32.28 -21.63 12.90
CA THR A 74 32.61 -20.40 13.58
C THR A 74 34.12 -20.27 13.38
N ASN A 75 34.49 -19.37 12.47
CA ASN A 75 35.87 -19.18 12.08
C ASN A 75 36.62 -18.62 13.30
N GLY A 76 37.37 -19.48 13.96
CA GLY A 76 38.30 -19.12 15.02
C GLY A 76 37.83 -19.49 16.40
N ASP A 77 38.24 -20.70 16.81
CA ASP A 77 38.52 -21.09 18.18
C ASP A 77 38.89 -19.86 19.03
N TYR A 78 38.00 -19.53 19.96
CA TYR A 78 38.25 -18.64 21.07
C TYR A 78 39.37 -19.28 21.89
N TYR A 79 40.62 -18.97 21.54
CA TYR A 79 41.73 -19.05 22.48
C TYR A 79 41.43 -18.08 23.61
N GLN A 80 40.63 -18.55 24.56
CA GLN A 80 40.51 -17.97 25.88
C GLN A 80 41.83 -18.31 26.58
N GLU A 81 42.89 -17.56 26.25
CA GLU A 81 44.11 -17.57 27.03
C GLU A 81 43.71 -17.13 28.44
N SER A 82 43.62 -18.13 29.31
CA SER A 82 43.31 -17.99 30.71
C SER A 82 44.26 -16.95 31.30
N ASN A 83 43.70 -15.85 31.82
CA ASN A 83 44.39 -14.76 32.52
C ASN A 83 45.21 -15.28 33.72
N GLY A 84 46.34 -15.93 33.44
CA GLY A 84 47.32 -16.37 34.43
C GLY A 84 48.25 -15.22 34.82
N PRO A 85 49.23 -15.43 35.70
CA PRO A 85 50.20 -14.39 36.09
C PRO A 85 50.91 -13.70 34.90
N THR A 86 50.97 -14.36 33.73
CA THR A 86 51.43 -13.81 32.44
C THR A 86 50.58 -12.63 31.95
N ASP A 87 49.27 -12.62 32.23
CA ASP A 87 48.35 -11.54 31.89
C ASP A 87 48.71 -10.23 32.57
N SER A 88 49.27 -10.27 33.79
CA SER A 88 49.80 -9.06 34.43
C SER A 88 51.00 -8.47 33.67
N TYR A 89 51.90 -9.31 33.15
CA TYR A 89 53.03 -8.86 32.33
C TYR A 89 52.58 -8.39 30.95
N ALA A 90 51.60 -9.07 30.33
CA ALA A 90 50.95 -8.60 29.11
C ALA A 90 50.25 -7.24 29.33
N ALA A 91 49.55 -7.08 30.45
CA ALA A 91 48.88 -5.85 30.85
C ALA A 91 49.84 -4.70 31.17
N ILE A 92 51.01 -5.00 31.75
CA ILE A 92 52.05 -4.00 31.97
C ILE A 92 52.74 -3.64 30.64
N SER A 93 53.04 -4.62 29.79
CA SER A 93 53.70 -4.38 28.50
C SER A 93 52.81 -3.63 27.50
N GLN A 94 51.49 -3.86 27.50
CA GLN A 94 50.55 -3.03 26.74
C GLN A 94 50.53 -1.59 27.25
N VAL A 95 50.59 -1.37 28.58
CA VAL A 95 50.57 -0.01 29.16
C VAL A 95 51.84 0.74 28.81
N ASP A 96 53.01 0.10 28.92
CA ASP A 96 54.29 0.70 28.52
C ASP A 96 54.31 1.02 27.01
N ARG A 97 53.78 0.11 26.19
CA ARG A 97 53.63 0.34 24.74
C ARG A 97 52.73 1.54 24.46
N LEU A 98 51.57 1.63 25.11
CA LEU A 98 50.63 2.77 25.00
C LEU A 98 51.25 4.09 25.48
N GLN A 99 52.09 4.08 26.51
CA GLN A 99 52.80 5.28 26.98
C GLN A 99 53.89 5.73 26.01
N SER A 100 54.53 4.79 25.31
CA SER A 100 55.54 5.07 24.28
C SER A 100 54.93 5.44 22.91
N GLU A 101 53.62 5.22 22.72
CA GLU A 101 52.95 5.50 21.47
C GLU A 101 52.93 7.02 21.19
N PRO A 102 53.39 7.47 20.02
CA PRO A 102 53.33 8.88 19.65
C PRO A 102 51.90 9.41 19.66
N GLU A 103 51.71 10.65 20.10
CA GLU A 103 50.43 11.37 20.04
C GLU A 103 49.77 11.35 18.65
N SER A 104 50.57 11.23 17.58
CA SER A 104 50.08 11.06 16.21
C SER A 104 49.31 9.76 15.99
N ILE A 105 49.72 8.65 16.63
CA ILE A 105 49.03 7.36 16.54
C ILE A 105 47.73 7.41 17.33
N ARG A 106 47.74 7.99 18.53
CA ARG A 106 46.54 8.19 19.35
C ARG A 106 45.47 9.00 18.60
N LYS A 107 45.87 10.13 18.01
CA LYS A 107 44.98 10.95 17.16
C LYS A 107 44.44 10.18 15.96
N TRP A 108 45.28 9.39 15.30
CA TRP A 108 44.83 8.57 14.17
C TRP A 108 43.81 7.51 14.60
N ARG A 109 43.99 6.85 15.76
CA ARG A 109 43.00 5.90 16.30
C ARG A 109 41.68 6.60 16.60
N GLU A 110 41.72 7.74 17.27
CA GLU A 110 40.53 8.55 17.57
C GLU A 110 39.81 8.97 16.28
N GLU A 111 40.53 9.49 15.30
CA GLU A 111 39.98 9.91 14.01
C GLU A 111 39.43 8.72 13.19
N GLN A 112 40.10 7.56 13.20
CA GLN A 112 39.60 6.36 12.52
C GLN A 112 38.35 5.80 13.20
N THR A 113 38.32 5.75 14.53
CA THR A 113 37.15 5.31 15.29
C THR A 113 35.97 6.27 15.06
N GLU A 114 36.19 7.58 15.11
CA GLU A 114 35.16 8.58 14.82
C GLU A 114 34.66 8.47 13.38
N ARG A 115 35.55 8.27 12.41
CA ARG A 115 35.19 8.05 11.00
C ARG A 115 34.34 6.79 10.82
N LEU A 116 34.68 5.71 11.50
CA LEU A 116 33.92 4.45 11.43
C LEU A 116 32.54 4.61 12.06
N GLU A 117 32.45 5.25 13.24
CA GLU A 117 31.18 5.56 13.89
C GLU A 117 30.30 6.47 13.00
N ALA A 118 30.90 7.44 12.32
CA ALA A 118 30.19 8.30 11.38
C ALA A 118 29.65 7.53 10.16
N LEU A 119 30.41 6.56 9.63
CA LEU A 119 29.96 5.68 8.55
C LEU A 119 28.81 4.77 9.01
N ASP A 120 28.92 4.15 10.18
CA ASP A 120 27.85 3.31 10.75
C ASP A 120 26.59 4.14 11.03
N ALA A 121 26.74 5.35 11.57
CA ALA A 121 25.63 6.25 11.81
C ALA A 121 24.97 6.71 10.51
N ASN A 122 25.75 7.00 9.46
CA ASN A 122 25.23 7.35 8.15
C ASN A 122 24.52 6.15 7.48
N SER A 123 25.10 4.96 7.56
CA SER A 123 24.51 3.71 7.06
C SER A 123 23.14 3.43 7.71
N ARG A 124 23.06 3.49 9.05
CA ARG A 124 21.79 3.33 9.77
C ARG A 124 20.74 4.38 9.38
N LYS A 125 21.15 5.63 9.14
CA LYS A 125 20.24 6.69 8.70
C LYS A 125 19.69 6.40 7.30
N GLN A 126 20.56 6.06 6.34
CA GLN A 126 20.12 5.73 4.98
C GLN A 126 19.20 4.51 4.96
N GLU A 127 19.54 3.46 5.71
CA GLU A 127 18.70 2.28 5.83
C GLU A 127 17.33 2.61 6.43
N ALA A 128 17.29 3.43 7.49
CA ALA A 128 16.04 3.86 8.11
C ALA A 128 15.20 4.73 7.15
N GLU A 129 15.81 5.68 6.44
CA GLU A 129 15.13 6.54 5.46
C GLU A 129 14.59 5.72 4.28
N TRP A 130 15.33 4.74 3.77
CA TRP A 130 14.84 3.86 2.70
C TRP A 130 13.75 2.92 3.18
N LYS A 131 13.83 2.40 4.42
CA LYS A 131 12.74 1.62 5.02
C LYS A 131 11.48 2.47 5.18
N GLU A 132 11.60 3.67 5.72
CA GLU A 132 10.46 4.58 5.87
C GLU A 132 9.85 4.94 4.51
N LYS A 133 10.68 5.26 3.52
CA LYS A 133 10.21 5.54 2.16
C LYS A 133 9.48 4.34 1.54
N ALA A 134 10.03 3.14 1.68
CA ALA A 134 9.41 1.92 1.15
C ALA A 134 8.07 1.61 1.84
N ILE A 135 8.00 1.75 3.18
CA ILE A 135 6.75 1.59 3.93
C ILE A 135 5.71 2.61 3.48
N LYS A 136 6.10 3.88 3.38
CA LYS A 136 5.21 4.96 2.93
C LYS A 136 4.69 4.73 1.51
N GLU A 137 5.54 4.34 0.57
CA GLU A 137 5.13 4.05 -0.80
C GLU A 137 4.15 2.87 -0.88
N LEU A 138 4.35 1.85 -0.04
CA LEU A 138 3.44 0.72 0.06
C LEU A 138 2.07 1.12 0.63
N ASP A 139 2.05 1.91 1.70
CA ASP A 139 0.80 2.44 2.28
C ASP A 139 0.04 3.33 1.28
N GLU A 140 0.76 4.19 0.55
CA GLU A 140 0.19 5.01 -0.52
C GLU A 140 -0.37 4.16 -1.67
N TRP A 141 0.28 3.03 -2.00
CA TRP A 141 -0.22 2.09 -2.99
C TRP A 141 -1.53 1.45 -2.54
N TYR A 142 -1.61 0.96 -1.30
CA TYR A 142 -2.85 0.38 -0.75
C TYR A 142 -3.98 1.40 -0.67
N ALA A 143 -3.69 2.64 -0.24
CA ALA A 143 -4.68 3.72 -0.20
C ALA A 143 -5.22 4.03 -1.61
N ARG A 144 -4.33 4.12 -2.60
CA ARG A 144 -4.72 4.35 -4.01
C ARG A 144 -5.53 3.19 -4.58
N GLN A 145 -5.19 1.95 -4.23
CA GLN A 145 -5.95 0.76 -4.63
C GLN A 145 -7.36 0.77 -4.04
N ASP A 146 -7.50 1.03 -2.74
CA ASP A 146 -8.82 1.10 -2.11
C ASP A 146 -9.65 2.26 -2.70
N GLU A 147 -9.06 3.43 -2.91
CA GLU A 147 -9.75 4.56 -3.56
C GLU A 147 -10.25 4.19 -4.96
N GLN A 148 -9.42 3.54 -5.79
CA GLN A 148 -9.83 3.08 -7.13
C GLN A 148 -10.93 2.02 -7.06
N LEU A 149 -10.86 1.11 -6.10
CA LEU A 149 -11.89 0.09 -5.87
C LEU A 149 -13.21 0.74 -5.44
N GLN A 150 -13.18 1.69 -4.51
CA GLN A 150 -14.36 2.42 -4.05
C GLN A 150 -14.97 3.27 -5.17
N LYS A 151 -14.13 3.95 -5.96
CA LYS A 151 -14.57 4.72 -7.14
C LYS A 151 -15.24 3.81 -8.16
N THR A 152 -14.65 2.65 -8.45
CA THR A 152 -15.23 1.64 -9.35
C THR A 152 -16.56 1.14 -8.80
N LYS A 153 -16.63 0.76 -7.51
CA LYS A 153 -17.88 0.34 -6.87
C LYS A 153 -18.96 1.43 -6.93
N ALA A 154 -18.61 2.68 -6.65
CA ALA A 154 -19.54 3.80 -6.71
C ALA A 154 -20.04 4.06 -8.13
N ASN A 155 -19.15 4.01 -9.12
CA ASN A 155 -19.52 4.15 -10.52
C ASN A 155 -20.45 3.01 -10.97
N ASN A 156 -20.13 1.76 -10.62
CA ASN A 156 -20.99 0.60 -10.92
C ASN A 156 -22.37 0.74 -10.25
N ARG A 157 -22.44 1.18 -8.98
CA ARG A 157 -23.74 1.43 -8.32
C ARG A 157 -24.58 2.47 -9.07
N VAL A 158 -23.98 3.59 -9.47
CA VAL A 158 -24.69 4.64 -10.24
C VAL A 158 -25.10 4.12 -11.62
N ALA A 159 -24.23 3.35 -12.28
CA ALA A 159 -24.53 2.75 -13.57
C ALA A 159 -25.68 1.73 -13.46
N ASP A 160 -25.68 0.88 -12.43
CA ASP A 160 -26.75 -0.07 -12.14
C ASP A 160 -28.06 0.66 -11.83
N GLU A 161 -28.03 1.68 -10.98
CA GLU A 161 -29.21 2.50 -10.68
C GLU A 161 -29.77 3.19 -11.94
N ALA A 162 -28.90 3.78 -12.76
CA ALA A 162 -29.30 4.39 -14.03
C ALA A 162 -29.82 3.36 -15.04
N PHE A 163 -29.27 2.15 -15.04
CA PHE A 163 -29.73 1.05 -15.87
C PHE A 163 -31.15 0.60 -15.48
N TYR A 164 -31.45 0.48 -14.18
CA TYR A 164 -32.77 0.08 -13.70
C TYR A 164 -33.84 1.19 -13.80
N LYS A 165 -33.45 2.47 -13.86
CA LYS A 165 -34.36 3.59 -14.16
C LYS A 165 -34.77 3.70 -15.62
N GLN A 166 -34.18 2.93 -16.53
CA GLN A 166 -34.54 3.02 -17.95
C GLN A 166 -35.99 2.54 -18.16
N PRO A 167 -36.78 3.17 -19.06
CA PRO A 167 -38.20 2.84 -19.28
C PRO A 167 -38.48 1.38 -19.68
N PHE A 168 -37.45 0.65 -20.11
CA PHE A 168 -37.53 -0.73 -20.59
C PHE A 168 -36.64 -1.70 -19.79
N ALA A 169 -36.14 -1.29 -18.61
CA ALA A 169 -35.28 -2.15 -17.78
C ALA A 169 -35.97 -3.49 -17.43
N ASP A 170 -37.28 -3.47 -17.16
CA ASP A 170 -38.08 -4.67 -16.90
C ASP A 170 -38.03 -5.65 -18.09
N VAL A 171 -38.09 -5.15 -19.33
CA VAL A 171 -38.00 -5.96 -20.55
C VAL A 171 -36.64 -6.66 -20.65
N ILE A 172 -35.55 -6.00 -20.24
CA ILE A 172 -34.21 -6.59 -20.23
C ILE A 172 -34.10 -7.68 -19.15
N GLY A 173 -34.68 -7.45 -17.97
CA GLY A 173 -34.75 -8.46 -16.90
C GLY A 173 -35.46 -9.74 -17.35
N TYR A 174 -36.58 -9.60 -18.08
CA TYR A 174 -37.30 -10.75 -18.66
C TYR A 174 -36.49 -11.54 -19.69
N VAL A 175 -35.66 -10.87 -20.52
CA VAL A 175 -34.81 -11.54 -21.52
C VAL A 175 -33.61 -12.25 -20.87
N THR A 176 -33.07 -11.70 -19.78
CA THR A 176 -31.87 -12.21 -19.12
C THR A 176 -32.14 -13.26 -18.04
N ASN A 177 -33.42 -13.58 -17.74
CA ASN A 177 -33.85 -14.45 -16.62
C ASN A 177 -33.34 -14.00 -15.24
N ILE A 178 -32.90 -12.74 -15.11
CA ILE A 178 -32.54 -12.14 -13.84
C ILE A 178 -33.83 -11.59 -13.25
N ASN A 179 -34.43 -12.34 -12.33
CA ASN A 179 -35.61 -11.91 -11.56
C ASN A 179 -35.22 -10.72 -10.67
N HIS A 180 -35.25 -9.50 -11.20
CA HIS A 180 -35.18 -8.31 -10.35
C HIS A 180 -36.19 -7.23 -10.76
N PRO A 181 -37.51 -7.49 -10.64
CA PRO A 181 -38.55 -6.45 -10.79
C PRO A 181 -38.57 -5.46 -9.61
N CYS A 182 -37.66 -5.58 -8.64
CA CYS A 182 -37.75 -4.84 -7.38
C CYS A 182 -37.62 -3.33 -7.57
N TYR A 183 -36.76 -2.84 -8.48
CA TYR A 183 -36.44 -1.41 -8.53
C TYR A 183 -37.65 -0.54 -8.94
N SER A 184 -38.39 -0.94 -9.97
CA SER A 184 -39.58 -0.20 -10.44
C SER A 184 -40.73 -0.28 -9.42
N LEU A 185 -40.94 -1.45 -8.81
CA LEU A 185 -41.97 -1.63 -7.77
C LEU A 185 -41.64 -0.86 -6.48
N GLU A 186 -40.38 -0.86 -6.06
CA GLU A 186 -39.89 -0.10 -4.92
C GLU A 186 -39.99 1.40 -5.20
N GLN A 187 -39.54 1.86 -6.36
CA GLN A 187 -39.66 3.27 -6.74
C GLN A 187 -41.12 3.71 -6.83
N ALA A 188 -42.01 2.93 -7.43
CA ALA A 188 -43.44 3.26 -7.46
C ALA A 188 -44.06 3.26 -6.05
N ALA A 189 -43.62 2.38 -5.15
CA ALA A 189 -44.05 2.37 -3.76
C ALA A 189 -43.49 3.56 -2.97
N GLU A 190 -42.24 3.93 -3.18
CA GLU A 190 -41.59 5.10 -2.57
C GLU A 190 -42.20 6.40 -3.09
N GLU A 191 -42.37 6.55 -4.40
CA GLU A 191 -43.04 7.71 -5.01
C GLU A 191 -44.49 7.80 -4.54
N ALA A 192 -45.23 6.69 -4.48
CA ALA A 192 -46.58 6.68 -3.91
C ALA A 192 -46.58 7.07 -2.42
N PHE A 193 -45.59 6.62 -1.65
CA PHE A 193 -45.45 6.99 -0.24
C PHE A 193 -45.11 8.47 -0.05
N VAL A 194 -44.19 9.01 -0.85
CA VAL A 194 -43.83 10.44 -0.84
C VAL A 194 -45.02 11.29 -1.27
N ASN A 195 -45.73 10.91 -2.35
CA ASN A 195 -46.93 11.60 -2.80
C ASN A 195 -48.03 11.57 -1.73
N ASP A 196 -48.27 10.43 -1.05
CA ASP A 196 -49.24 10.32 0.05
C ASP A 196 -48.86 11.19 1.27
N ILE A 197 -47.57 11.52 1.45
CA ILE A 197 -47.08 12.43 2.49
C ILE A 197 -47.19 13.90 2.05
N GLU A 198 -46.83 14.22 0.81
CA GLU A 198 -46.81 15.59 0.28
C GLU A 198 -48.22 16.13 -0.05
N GLU A 199 -49.15 15.28 -0.55
CA GLU A 199 -50.55 15.65 -0.84
C GLU A 199 -51.43 15.77 0.43
N SER A 200 -50.79 16.03 1.57
CA SER A 200 -51.43 16.16 2.88
C SER A 200 -52.25 17.45 2.99
N SER A 201 -53.48 17.42 2.47
CA SER A 201 -54.50 18.42 2.79
C SER A 201 -55.02 18.22 4.23
N PRO A 202 -55.11 19.28 5.06
CA PRO A 202 -55.64 19.16 6.42
C PRO A 202 -57.07 18.60 6.38
N GLY A 203 -57.30 17.50 7.12
CA GLY A 203 -58.60 16.80 7.19
C GLY A 203 -58.62 15.39 6.56
N THR A 204 -57.68 15.03 5.69
CA THR A 204 -57.61 13.68 5.06
C THR A 204 -56.88 12.63 5.90
N GLU A 205 -56.37 13.01 7.08
CA GLU A 205 -55.56 12.11 7.93
C GLU A 205 -56.30 10.84 8.36
N TRP A 206 -57.61 10.93 8.61
CA TRP A 206 -58.45 9.77 8.96
C TRP A 206 -58.53 8.74 7.84
N GLU A 207 -58.40 9.14 6.57
CA GLU A 207 -58.42 8.22 5.43
C GLU A 207 -57.19 7.32 5.42
N ARG A 208 -56.02 7.87 5.77
CA ARG A 208 -54.78 7.09 5.92
C ARG A 208 -54.93 6.05 7.04
N VAL A 209 -55.41 6.48 8.22
CA VAL A 209 -55.68 5.56 9.35
C VAL A 209 -56.68 4.47 8.95
N ALA A 210 -57.74 4.82 8.21
CA ALA A 210 -58.74 3.86 7.76
C ALA A 210 -58.17 2.82 6.77
N ARG A 211 -57.20 3.17 5.92
CA ARG A 211 -56.52 2.23 5.02
C ARG A 211 -55.70 1.18 5.77
N LEU A 212 -55.09 1.56 6.89
CA LEU A 212 -54.33 0.65 7.77
C LEU A 212 -55.24 -0.26 8.61
N CYS A 213 -56.53 0.05 8.71
CA CYS A 213 -57.50 -0.75 9.45
C CYS A 213 -58.05 -1.89 8.57
N ASP A 214 -57.76 -3.14 8.93
CA ASP A 214 -58.36 -4.31 8.28
C ASP A 214 -59.83 -4.49 8.69
N PHE A 215 -60.75 -4.13 7.78
CA PHE A 215 -62.19 -4.30 7.96
C PHE A 215 -62.71 -5.66 7.52
N ASN A 216 -61.88 -6.61 7.09
CA ASN A 216 -62.34 -7.94 6.73
C ASN A 216 -63.01 -8.63 7.93
N PRO A 217 -64.28 -9.05 7.84
CA PRO A 217 -64.96 -9.77 8.93
C PRO A 217 -64.31 -11.14 9.23
N LYS A 218 -63.51 -11.69 8.29
CA LYS A 218 -62.78 -12.94 8.45
C LYS A 218 -61.37 -12.76 9.05
N SER A 219 -60.89 -11.54 9.24
CA SER A 219 -59.58 -11.27 9.84
C SER A 219 -59.64 -11.46 11.36
N SER A 220 -59.39 -12.70 11.79
CA SER A 220 -59.75 -13.24 13.10
C SER A 220 -58.72 -13.00 14.22
N LYS A 221 -57.74 -12.08 14.07
CA LYS A 221 -56.64 -11.93 15.06
C LYS A 221 -56.71 -10.67 15.92
N GLN A 222 -57.89 -10.09 16.13
CA GLN A 222 -58.05 -8.94 17.00
C GLN A 222 -58.41 -9.40 18.42
N ALA A 223 -57.47 -9.24 19.37
CA ALA A 223 -57.66 -9.61 20.79
C ALA A 223 -58.68 -8.71 21.54
N LYS A 224 -59.10 -7.61 20.92
CA LYS A 224 -59.97 -6.59 21.52
C LYS A 224 -61.24 -6.50 20.69
N ASP A 225 -62.40 -6.43 21.34
CA ASP A 225 -63.66 -6.17 20.64
C ASP A 225 -63.65 -4.74 20.09
N VAL A 226 -63.34 -4.63 18.81
CA VAL A 226 -63.34 -3.39 18.04
C VAL A 226 -64.63 -3.23 17.23
N SER A 227 -65.64 -4.07 17.44
CA SER A 227 -66.86 -4.12 16.60
C SER A 227 -67.59 -2.77 16.60
N ARG A 228 -67.74 -2.15 17.77
CA ARG A 228 -68.39 -0.83 17.89
C ARG A 228 -67.64 0.26 17.14
N MET A 229 -66.31 0.31 17.30
CA MET A 229 -65.45 1.26 16.59
C MET A 229 -65.51 1.01 15.07
N ARG A 230 -65.46 -0.25 14.64
CA ARG A 230 -65.60 -0.64 13.22
C ARG A 230 -66.93 -0.20 12.64
N SER A 231 -68.04 -0.39 13.37
CA SER A 231 -69.36 0.08 12.94
C SER A 231 -69.40 1.61 12.73
N VAL A 232 -68.89 2.39 13.69
CA VAL A 232 -68.85 3.87 13.58
C VAL A 232 -68.01 4.30 12.38
N LEU A 233 -66.83 3.71 12.19
CA LEU A 233 -65.94 4.02 11.05
C LEU A 233 -66.58 3.67 9.70
N ILE A 234 -67.26 2.51 9.60
CA ILE A 234 -67.98 2.12 8.38
C ILE A 234 -69.13 3.09 8.09
N SER A 235 -69.88 3.51 9.11
CA SER A 235 -70.95 4.50 8.94
C SER A 235 -70.42 5.84 8.45
N LEU A 236 -69.30 6.33 9.01
CA LEU A 236 -68.66 7.57 8.57
C LEU A 236 -68.09 7.47 7.15
N LYS A 237 -67.59 6.29 6.75
CA LYS A 237 -67.12 6.04 5.37
C LYS A 237 -68.27 6.04 4.36
N GLN A 238 -69.42 5.48 4.72
CA GLN A 238 -70.61 5.44 3.85
C GLN A 238 -71.36 6.78 3.82
N ALA A 239 -71.32 7.53 4.92
CA ALA A 239 -71.93 8.84 5.06
C ALA A 239 -70.92 9.82 5.67
N PRO A 240 -70.06 10.43 4.83
CA PRO A 240 -69.14 11.46 5.28
C PRO A 240 -69.92 12.59 5.97
N LEU A 241 -69.40 13.07 7.10
CA LEU A 241 -69.92 14.28 7.72
C LEU A 241 -69.54 15.45 6.80
N VAL A 242 -70.51 15.96 6.07
CA VAL A 242 -70.36 17.18 5.27
C VAL A 242 -70.01 18.31 6.23
N HIS A 243 -68.84 18.91 6.08
CA HIS A 243 -68.55 20.24 6.63
C HIS A 243 -68.98 21.31 5.62
#